data_AF-A0AAW2YSF2-F1
#
_entry.id   AF-A0AAW2YSF2-F1
#
_cell.length_a   1.000
_cell.length_b   1.000
_cell.length_c   1.000
_cell.angle_alpha   90.00
_cell.angle_beta   90.00
_cell.angle_gamma   90.00
#
_symmetry.space_group_name_H-M   'P 1'
#
loop_
_entity.id
_entity.type
_entity.pdbx_description
1 polymer ?
#
loop_
_entity_poly.entity_id
_entity_poly.type
_entity_poly.pdbx_seq_one_letter_code
_entity_poly.pdbx_strand_id
1 'polypeptide(L)'
;MRIIQGRQPDSQTIIAKNLSPKTDDSDSEESQQDDLNENELPEPKTKNLGSILKSINTMDRYTVIKSIVEQGYLSKLFDVFETCEDVEDISSCRTLFNIFKNIVLLNDNTLYETIFSDEHLMNLIGVLEYDAGLTGNIKADHRNFLRNVVSFEEVIPFTDRSVLQRIHQTFRIQYIKDTILPRSLDDQTFNALNGMIYWNNISITNAIKDDKNYLKQLLSELKSTTTPQDRRRNLAKLLLEYTLMFKHAQGYLKGEVWSKLREHGIFEVVQINICNQDSSVRHACSELLSSMMPGPDGDLVRHYIIMQYMHTKTSPFLINFIKGITDETELGIQDNLCESMRLLIDSELPSAHLKDLLVMFYDTFMSDLVKPLSRPITDPSSVQSLIRVLDLVSFLATQHSYKCKNFYIEERLVDEGRSLFELPTDRFDARRDSIDEELHRTQGHIL
;
A
#
# COMPACT_ATOMS: atom_id res chain seq x y z
N MET A 1 10.85 0.31 -6.66
CA MET A 1 11.61 -0.87 -6.23
C MET A 1 10.58 -1.98 -6.17
N ARG A 2 10.48 -2.84 -7.19
CA ARG A 2 9.27 -3.66 -7.29
C ARG A 2 9.48 -5.04 -6.70
N ILE A 3 8.65 -5.39 -5.74
CA ILE A 3 8.55 -6.77 -5.25
C ILE A 3 7.35 -7.39 -5.93
N ILE A 4 7.62 -8.23 -6.94
CA ILE A 4 6.59 -8.93 -7.69
C ILE A 4 6.27 -10.21 -6.92
N GLN A 5 5.07 -10.26 -6.34
CA GLN A 5 4.57 -11.47 -5.70
C GLN A 5 4.17 -12.47 -6.78
N GLY A 6 4.79 -13.66 -6.78
CA GLY A 6 4.24 -14.80 -7.51
C GLY A 6 2.88 -15.21 -6.94
N ARG A 7 2.10 -15.99 -7.71
CA ARG A 7 0.78 -16.48 -7.30
C ARG A 7 0.90 -17.20 -5.95
N GLN A 8 0.13 -16.76 -4.94
CA GLN A 8 0.07 -17.42 -3.64
C GLN A 8 -0.44 -18.86 -3.79
N PRO A 9 0.04 -19.83 -2.99
CA PRO A 9 -0.72 -21.05 -2.76
C PRO A 9 -2.00 -20.71 -1.99
N ASP A 10 -3.14 -21.25 -2.44
CA ASP A 10 -4.46 -20.98 -1.89
C ASP A 10 -4.53 -21.29 -0.39
N SER A 11 -4.51 -20.24 0.43
CA SER A 11 -4.78 -20.33 1.86
C SER A 11 -6.29 -20.27 2.12
N GLN A 12 -7.04 -21.29 1.71
CA GLN A 12 -8.40 -21.49 2.19
C GLN A 12 -8.67 -22.95 2.48
N THR A 13 -8.88 -23.25 3.77
CA THR A 13 -10.00 -24.03 4.34
C THR A 13 -9.50 -24.80 5.55
N ILE A 14 -9.64 -24.26 6.79
CA ILE A 14 -10.01 -25.08 7.95
C ILE A 14 -10.83 -24.22 8.92
N ILE A 15 -12.10 -24.63 9.07
CA ILE A 15 -13.05 -24.17 10.08
C ILE A 15 -12.68 -24.86 11.41
N ALA A 16 -12.40 -24.10 12.47
CA ALA A 16 -12.29 -24.65 13.82
C ALA A 16 -13.57 -24.39 14.61
N LYS A 17 -14.30 -25.48 14.91
CA LYS A 17 -15.44 -25.49 15.85
C LYS A 17 -14.91 -25.40 17.28
N ASN A 18 -15.52 -24.51 18.06
CA ASN A 18 -15.41 -24.45 19.52
C ASN A 18 -15.79 -25.77 20.18
N LEU A 19 -14.94 -26.28 21.06
CA LEU A 19 -15.31 -27.08 22.23
C LEU A 19 -14.26 -26.87 23.34
N SER A 20 -14.68 -26.26 24.44
CA SER A 20 -14.20 -26.62 25.79
C SER A 20 -14.95 -27.92 26.20
N PRO A 21 -14.56 -28.71 27.24
CA PRO A 21 -13.97 -28.21 28.49
C PRO A 21 -13.05 -29.16 29.31
N LYS A 22 -12.64 -28.61 30.48
CA LYS A 22 -12.35 -29.22 31.80
C LYS A 22 -10.91 -29.60 32.19
N THR A 23 -10.59 -29.05 33.35
CA THR A 23 -9.55 -29.31 34.36
C THR A 23 -9.60 -30.74 34.91
N ASP A 24 -8.42 -31.28 35.27
CA ASP A 24 -8.21 -32.01 36.53
C ASP A 24 -6.70 -32.10 36.84
N ASP A 25 -6.39 -31.90 38.13
CA ASP A 25 -5.08 -31.95 38.79
C ASP A 25 -4.51 -33.37 38.91
N SER A 26 -3.18 -33.51 38.94
CA SER A 26 -2.45 -34.21 40.02
C SER A 26 -0.93 -34.24 39.82
N ASP A 27 -0.25 -34.07 40.94
CA ASP A 27 1.19 -33.97 41.21
C ASP A 27 2.09 -35.10 40.69
N SER A 28 3.35 -34.76 40.42
CA SER A 28 4.49 -35.30 41.21
C SER A 28 5.80 -34.62 40.82
N GLU A 29 6.39 -33.92 41.79
CA GLU A 29 7.75 -33.39 41.77
C GLU A 29 8.79 -34.51 41.91
N GLU A 30 9.83 -34.49 41.08
CA GLU A 30 11.16 -34.98 41.47
C GLU A 30 12.20 -33.93 41.07
N SER A 31 12.81 -33.34 42.09
CA SER A 31 13.79 -32.27 42.02
C SER A 31 15.20 -32.83 41.93
N GLN A 32 15.94 -32.41 40.90
CA GLN A 32 17.40 -32.40 40.91
C GLN A 32 17.84 -30.95 40.78
N GLN A 33 18.37 -30.42 41.89
CA GLN A 33 18.98 -29.11 42.00
C GLN A 33 20.27 -29.08 41.17
N ASP A 34 20.24 -28.35 40.07
CA ASP A 34 21.41 -27.62 39.58
C ASP A 34 21.22 -26.16 39.98
N ASP A 35 22.23 -25.58 40.64
CA ASP A 35 22.30 -24.16 41.01
C ASP A 35 22.12 -23.27 39.77
N LEU A 36 20.88 -22.84 39.51
CA LEU A 36 20.57 -21.83 38.50
C LEU A 36 20.52 -20.47 39.19
N ASN A 37 21.33 -19.53 38.71
CA ASN A 37 21.10 -18.10 38.95
C ASN A 37 19.63 -17.80 38.62
N GLU A 38 18.78 -17.58 39.64
CA GLU A 38 17.33 -17.37 39.49
C GLU A 38 16.94 -16.16 38.61
N ASN A 39 17.93 -15.37 38.16
CA ASN A 39 17.74 -14.14 37.40
C ASN A 39 18.18 -14.22 35.93
N GLU A 40 18.55 -15.38 35.39
CA GLU A 40 18.99 -15.49 33.99
C GLU A 40 18.17 -16.50 33.18
N LEU A 41 17.99 -16.24 31.88
CA LEU A 41 17.37 -17.21 30.98
C LEU A 41 18.23 -18.47 30.89
N PRO A 42 17.64 -19.68 30.98
CA PRO A 42 18.40 -20.91 30.84
C PRO A 42 19.03 -21.01 29.44
N GLU A 43 20.22 -21.58 29.35
CA GLU A 43 20.93 -21.72 28.08
C GLU A 43 20.11 -22.55 27.06
N PRO A 44 19.95 -22.10 25.80
CA PRO A 44 19.17 -22.81 24.78
C PRO A 44 19.65 -24.24 24.53
N LYS A 45 18.80 -25.24 24.81
CA LYS A 45 19.03 -26.66 24.48
C LYS A 45 17.71 -27.29 24.05
N THR A 46 17.77 -28.31 23.19
CA THR A 46 16.56 -29.02 22.71
C THR A 46 15.69 -29.57 23.86
N LYS A 47 16.33 -30.02 24.95
CA LYS A 47 15.66 -30.62 26.11
C LYS A 47 14.98 -29.63 27.06
N ASN A 48 15.34 -28.33 27.03
CA ASN A 48 14.85 -27.34 28.00
C ASN A 48 13.98 -26.24 27.38
N LEU A 49 13.52 -26.41 26.14
CA LEU A 49 12.67 -25.44 25.43
C LEU A 49 11.39 -25.09 26.22
N GLY A 50 10.75 -26.06 26.87
CA GLY A 50 9.59 -25.81 27.72
C GLY A 50 9.90 -24.89 28.92
N SER A 51 11.08 -25.06 29.53
CA SER A 51 11.56 -24.20 30.61
C SER A 51 11.87 -22.79 30.12
N ILE A 52 12.50 -22.64 28.95
CA ILE A 52 12.75 -21.34 28.32
C ILE A 52 11.43 -20.60 28.05
N LEU A 53 10.45 -21.29 27.46
CA LEU A 53 9.14 -20.72 27.18
C LEU A 53 8.44 -20.27 28.47
N LYS A 54 8.51 -21.07 29.54
CA LYS A 54 7.98 -20.70 30.84
C LYS A 54 8.69 -19.46 31.39
N SER A 55 10.02 -19.43 31.38
CA SER A 55 10.83 -18.31 31.84
C SER A 55 10.50 -17.01 31.12
N ILE A 56 10.38 -17.01 29.79
CA ILE A 56 10.00 -15.83 29.00
C ILE A 56 8.63 -15.27 29.41
N ASN A 57 7.70 -16.14 29.82
CA ASN A 57 6.35 -15.74 30.21
C ASN A 57 6.23 -15.29 31.67
N THR A 58 7.10 -15.78 32.56
CA THR A 58 6.98 -15.55 34.01
C THR A 58 8.01 -14.57 34.57
N MET A 59 9.18 -14.45 33.94
CA MET A 59 10.22 -13.53 34.40
C MET A 59 9.88 -12.08 34.10
N ASP A 60 10.54 -11.16 34.80
CA ASP A 60 10.44 -9.74 34.51
C ASP A 60 10.91 -9.43 33.08
N ARG A 61 10.11 -8.63 32.36
CA ARG A 61 10.31 -8.30 30.94
C ARG A 61 11.70 -7.70 30.68
N TYR A 62 12.19 -6.82 31.54
CA TYR A 62 13.49 -6.18 31.35
C TYR A 62 14.63 -7.21 31.46
N THR A 63 14.51 -8.14 32.41
CA THR A 63 15.49 -9.23 32.60
C THR A 63 15.56 -10.13 31.36
N VAL A 64 14.40 -10.51 30.81
CA VAL A 64 14.31 -11.32 29.59
C VAL A 64 14.97 -10.61 28.40
N ILE A 65 14.63 -9.33 28.16
CA ILE A 65 15.21 -8.54 27.06
C ILE A 65 16.72 -8.45 27.20
N LYS A 66 17.21 -8.15 28.41
CA LYS A 66 18.65 -8.04 28.68
C LYS A 66 19.39 -9.34 28.37
N SER A 67 18.89 -10.47 28.86
CA SER A 67 19.48 -11.79 28.58
C SER A 67 19.48 -12.09 27.08
N ILE A 68 18.43 -11.72 26.35
CA ILE A 68 18.33 -11.96 24.91
C ILE A 68 19.38 -11.15 24.13
N VAL A 69 19.49 -9.85 24.42
CA VAL A 69 20.33 -8.91 23.67
C VAL A 69 21.82 -9.06 23.99
N GLU A 70 22.19 -9.17 25.27
CA GLU A 70 23.60 -9.10 25.68
C GLU A 70 24.37 -10.42 25.46
N GLN A 71 23.68 -11.56 25.42
CA GLN A 71 24.33 -12.88 25.45
C GLN A 71 24.39 -13.59 24.09
N GLY A 72 24.04 -12.90 22.99
CA GLY A 72 23.89 -13.54 21.68
C GLY A 72 22.86 -14.68 21.72
N TYR A 73 21.85 -14.56 22.58
CA TYR A 73 20.93 -15.63 22.91
C TYR A 73 20.06 -16.03 21.70
N LEU A 74 19.71 -15.06 20.84
CA LEU A 74 18.97 -15.30 19.60
C LEU A 74 19.73 -16.26 18.69
N SER A 75 21.04 -16.05 18.49
CA SER A 75 21.86 -16.92 17.64
C SER A 75 21.87 -18.35 18.18
N LYS A 76 22.07 -18.52 19.50
CA LYS A 76 22.01 -19.84 20.15
C LYS A 76 20.63 -20.51 20.00
N LEU A 77 19.54 -19.75 20.10
CA LEU A 77 18.19 -20.28 19.85
C LEU A 77 18.00 -20.70 18.39
N PHE A 78 18.55 -19.95 17.43
CA PHE A 78 18.52 -20.34 16.03
C PHE A 78 19.33 -21.61 15.75
N ASP A 79 20.50 -21.79 16.39
CA ASP A 79 21.29 -23.02 16.28
C ASP A 79 20.50 -24.25 16.79
N VAL A 80 19.76 -24.08 17.89
CA VAL A 80 18.86 -25.13 18.40
C VAL A 80 17.71 -25.39 17.43
N PHE A 81 17.15 -24.35 16.82
CA PHE A 81 16.10 -24.50 15.81
C PHE A 81 16.60 -25.25 14.57
N GLU A 82 17.78 -24.93 14.05
CA GLU A 82 18.39 -25.65 12.91
C GLU A 82 18.56 -27.13 13.25
N THR A 83 19.08 -27.43 14.44
CA THR A 83 19.21 -28.82 14.93
C THR A 83 17.86 -29.53 14.99
N CYS A 84 16.80 -28.88 15.49
CA CYS A 84 15.46 -29.45 15.55
C CYS A 84 14.85 -29.66 14.15
N GLU A 85 15.08 -28.73 13.23
CA GLU A 85 14.61 -28.81 11.85
C GLU A 85 15.30 -29.96 11.09
N ASP A 86 16.60 -30.15 11.29
CA ASP A 86 17.39 -31.21 10.64
C ASP A 86 16.98 -32.63 11.06
N VAL A 87 16.57 -32.80 12.32
CA VAL A 87 16.07 -34.09 12.84
C VAL A 87 14.55 -34.25 12.72
N GLU A 88 13.88 -33.30 12.06
CA GLU A 88 12.43 -33.26 11.86
C GLU A 88 11.62 -33.31 13.17
N ASP A 89 12.12 -32.73 14.26
CA ASP A 89 11.41 -32.63 15.55
C ASP A 89 10.39 -31.48 15.54
N ILE A 90 9.24 -31.75 14.94
CA ILE A 90 8.13 -30.79 14.80
C ILE A 90 7.63 -30.27 16.16
N SER A 91 7.69 -31.07 17.22
CA SER A 91 7.23 -30.66 18.55
C SER A 91 8.13 -29.57 19.14
N SER A 92 9.45 -29.77 19.04
CA SER A 92 10.43 -28.76 19.45
C SER A 92 10.36 -27.52 18.57
N CYS A 93 10.19 -27.65 17.25
CA CYS A 93 10.00 -26.52 16.34
C CYS A 93 8.76 -25.68 16.69
N ARG A 94 7.64 -26.31 17.07
CA ARG A 94 6.45 -25.60 17.56
C ARG A 94 6.65 -24.90 18.91
N THR A 95 7.48 -25.47 19.77
CA THR A 95 7.85 -24.83 21.03
C THR A 95 8.69 -23.59 20.75
N LEU A 96 9.66 -23.70 19.82
CA LEU A 96 10.48 -22.58 19.33
C LEU A 96 9.63 -21.50 18.65
N PHE A 97 8.62 -21.87 17.86
CA PHE A 97 7.64 -20.92 17.34
C PHE A 97 7.04 -20.05 18.45
N ASN A 98 6.55 -20.67 19.53
CA ASN A 98 5.96 -19.92 20.65
C ASN A 98 6.99 -19.09 21.42
N ILE A 99 8.22 -19.58 21.57
CA ILE A 99 9.33 -18.82 22.15
C ILE A 99 9.57 -17.54 21.34
N PHE A 100 9.83 -17.66 20.03
CA PHE A 100 10.13 -16.52 19.16
C PHE A 100 8.94 -15.57 19.00
N LYS A 101 7.72 -16.09 18.94
CA LYS A 101 6.50 -15.28 18.96
C LYS A 101 6.44 -14.43 20.24
N ASN A 102 6.66 -15.04 21.40
CA ASN A 102 6.60 -14.32 22.67
C ASN A 102 7.76 -13.33 22.81
N ILE A 103 8.94 -13.62 22.25
CA ILE A 103 10.05 -12.68 22.13
C ILE A 103 9.64 -11.46 21.29
N VAL A 104 9.02 -11.64 20.12
CA VAL A 104 8.50 -10.53 19.30
C VAL A 104 7.48 -9.69 20.09
N LEU A 105 6.61 -10.34 20.88
CA LEU A 105 5.61 -9.67 21.72
C LEU A 105 6.19 -8.97 22.97
N LEU A 106 7.50 -9.11 23.26
CA LEU A 106 8.16 -8.30 24.29
C LEU A 106 8.25 -6.82 23.91
N ASN A 107 7.95 -6.46 22.66
CA ASN A 107 7.79 -5.10 22.18
C ASN A 107 8.89 -4.11 22.61
N ASP A 108 10.14 -4.49 22.37
CA ASP A 108 11.33 -3.69 22.69
C ASP A 108 12.10 -3.30 21.41
N ASN A 109 12.51 -2.03 21.33
CA ASN A 109 13.19 -1.50 20.14
C ASN A 109 14.56 -2.13 19.90
N THR A 110 15.35 -2.37 20.95
CA THR A 110 16.70 -2.96 20.84
C THR A 110 16.60 -4.40 20.36
N LEU A 111 15.62 -5.13 20.90
CA LEU A 111 15.30 -6.47 20.45
C LEU A 111 14.87 -6.47 18.98
N TYR A 112 14.02 -5.53 18.57
CA TYR A 112 13.59 -5.41 17.18
C TYR A 112 14.72 -5.09 16.21
N GLU A 113 15.64 -4.19 16.58
CA GLU A 113 16.85 -3.90 15.80
C GLU A 113 17.69 -5.16 15.58
N THR A 114 17.73 -6.06 16.57
CA THR A 114 18.51 -7.30 16.52
C THR A 114 17.78 -8.42 15.78
N ILE A 115 16.52 -8.71 16.11
CA ILE A 115 15.78 -9.87 15.59
C ILE A 115 15.31 -9.67 14.14
N PHE A 116 15.04 -8.42 13.74
CA PHE A 116 14.68 -8.07 12.37
C PHE A 116 15.88 -7.60 11.55
N SER A 117 17.12 -7.73 12.05
CA SER A 117 18.32 -7.48 11.28
C SER A 117 18.42 -8.42 10.06
N ASP A 118 19.18 -8.04 9.04
CA ASP A 118 19.35 -8.89 7.85
C ASP A 118 19.96 -10.27 8.19
N GLU A 119 20.75 -10.33 9.27
CA GLU A 119 21.35 -11.57 9.82
C GLU A 119 20.28 -12.54 10.35
N HIS A 120 19.31 -12.05 11.15
CA HIS A 120 18.37 -12.92 11.86
C HIS A 120 17.01 -13.07 11.19
N LEU A 121 16.61 -12.12 10.35
CA LEU A 121 15.22 -12.01 9.86
C LEU A 121 14.76 -13.24 9.07
N MET A 122 15.63 -13.83 8.23
CA MET A 122 15.28 -15.04 7.48
C MET A 122 15.21 -16.29 8.36
N ASN A 123 16.00 -16.34 9.43
CA ASN A 123 15.95 -17.43 10.41
C ASN A 123 14.68 -17.31 11.25
N LEU A 124 14.31 -16.09 11.66
CA LEU A 124 13.02 -15.82 12.32
C LEU A 124 11.85 -16.30 11.45
N ILE A 125 11.83 -15.94 10.16
CA ILE A 125 10.77 -16.42 9.25
C ILE A 125 10.73 -17.95 9.19
N GLY A 126 11.89 -18.62 9.21
CA GLY A 126 11.96 -20.08 9.25
C GLY A 126 11.34 -20.67 10.51
N VAL A 127 11.63 -20.10 11.68
CA VAL A 127 10.97 -20.51 12.93
C VAL A 127 9.45 -20.30 12.84
N LEU A 128 9.03 -19.18 12.24
CA LEU A 128 7.61 -18.84 12.12
C LEU A 128 6.83 -19.72 11.13
N GLU A 129 7.48 -20.59 10.35
CA GLU A 129 6.82 -21.60 9.51
C GLU A 129 6.06 -22.66 10.33
N TYR A 130 6.44 -22.86 11.59
CA TYR A 130 5.94 -23.92 12.46
C TYR A 130 4.80 -23.45 13.37
N ASP A 131 3.91 -22.60 12.86
CA ASP A 131 2.75 -22.12 13.61
C ASP A 131 1.99 -23.28 14.28
N ALA A 132 1.80 -23.16 15.60
CA ALA A 132 1.09 -24.14 16.42
C ALA A 132 -0.39 -24.29 16.01
N GLY A 133 -0.96 -23.33 15.27
CA GLY A 133 -2.30 -23.42 14.69
C GLY A 133 -2.43 -24.39 13.50
N LEU A 134 -1.31 -24.82 12.91
CA LEU A 134 -1.31 -25.80 11.81
C LEU A 134 -1.52 -27.22 12.35
N THR A 135 -2.42 -27.98 11.73
CA THR A 135 -2.71 -29.37 12.12
C THR A 135 -1.77 -30.37 11.41
N GLY A 136 -1.44 -31.48 12.07
CA GLY A 136 -0.55 -32.52 11.52
C GLY A 136 0.93 -32.16 11.58
N ASN A 137 1.76 -32.76 10.72
CA ASN A 137 3.20 -32.45 10.58
C ASN A 137 3.46 -31.46 9.43
N ILE A 138 2.56 -30.48 9.28
CA ILE A 138 2.61 -29.50 8.19
C ILE A 138 3.23 -28.20 8.73
N LYS A 139 4.14 -27.62 7.95
CA LYS A 139 4.68 -26.28 8.15
C LYS A 139 4.33 -25.38 6.96
N ALA A 140 4.30 -24.08 7.18
CA ALA A 140 4.23 -23.12 6.08
C ALA A 140 5.57 -23.05 5.32
N ASP A 141 5.53 -22.58 4.07
CA ASP A 141 6.72 -22.52 3.20
C ASP A 141 7.15 -21.06 2.95
N HIS A 142 7.24 -20.27 4.02
CA HIS A 142 7.47 -18.83 3.96
C HIS A 142 8.86 -18.48 3.42
N ARG A 143 9.93 -19.19 3.83
CA ARG A 143 11.29 -18.94 3.34
C ARG A 143 11.42 -19.19 1.85
N ASN A 144 10.84 -20.28 1.35
CA ASN A 144 10.85 -20.57 -0.09
C ASN A 144 10.07 -19.52 -0.88
N PHE A 145 8.88 -19.11 -0.39
CA PHE A 145 8.11 -18.04 -1.02
C PHE A 145 8.94 -16.75 -1.13
N LEU A 146 9.57 -16.31 -0.04
CA LEU A 146 10.35 -15.07 -0.02
C LEU A 146 11.68 -15.13 -0.79
N ARG A 147 12.27 -16.32 -0.96
CA ARG A 147 13.54 -16.51 -1.69
C ARG A 147 13.33 -16.76 -3.19
N ASN A 148 12.34 -17.58 -3.54
CA ASN A 148 12.23 -18.18 -4.87
C ASN A 148 10.97 -17.75 -5.63
N VAL A 149 9.88 -17.38 -4.94
CA VAL A 149 8.61 -16.98 -5.58
C VAL A 149 8.51 -15.48 -5.72
N VAL A 150 8.99 -14.75 -4.73
CA VAL A 150 9.04 -13.29 -4.74
C VAL A 150 10.25 -12.84 -5.54
N SER A 151 10.03 -12.14 -6.65
CA SER A 151 11.11 -11.55 -7.44
C SER A 151 11.25 -10.06 -7.14
N PHE A 152 12.47 -9.64 -6.82
CA PHE A 152 12.79 -8.25 -6.64
C PHE A 152 13.36 -7.64 -7.95
N GLU A 153 12.71 -6.60 -8.46
CA GLU A 153 13.13 -5.87 -9.66
C GLU A 153 13.69 -4.48 -9.30
N GLU A 154 15.00 -4.33 -9.51
CA GLU A 154 15.73 -3.07 -9.37
C GLU A 154 15.60 -2.26 -10.68
N VAL A 155 14.51 -1.48 -10.78
CA VAL A 155 14.19 -0.68 -11.98
C VAL A 155 15.28 0.35 -12.28
N ILE A 156 15.79 1.05 -11.27
CA ILE A 156 16.97 1.91 -11.38
C ILE A 156 17.97 1.38 -10.35
N PRO A 157 19.22 1.08 -10.76
CA PRO A 157 20.25 0.64 -9.83
C PRO A 157 20.49 1.66 -8.72
N PHE A 158 20.48 1.21 -7.47
CA PHE A 158 20.89 1.99 -6.32
C PHE A 158 22.42 1.96 -6.19
N THR A 159 23.02 3.15 -6.08
CA THR A 159 24.45 3.29 -5.81
C THR A 159 24.81 2.70 -4.45
N ASP A 160 23.98 2.96 -3.43
CA ASP A 160 24.13 2.42 -2.08
C ASP A 160 23.31 1.14 -1.90
N ARG A 161 23.99 0.01 -1.68
CA ARG A 161 23.36 -1.30 -1.47
C ARG A 161 22.66 -1.41 -0.11
N SER A 162 22.96 -0.53 0.86
CA SER A 162 22.25 -0.49 2.14
C SER A 162 20.77 -0.15 1.96
N VAL A 163 20.43 0.62 0.92
CA VAL A 163 19.04 0.96 0.56
C VAL A 163 18.25 -0.30 0.20
N LEU A 164 18.87 -1.22 -0.54
CA LEU A 164 18.23 -2.48 -0.91
C LEU A 164 18.00 -3.38 0.29
N GLN A 165 18.98 -3.47 1.19
CA GLN A 165 18.82 -4.20 2.45
C GLN A 165 17.63 -3.67 3.23
N ARG A 166 17.50 -2.33 3.36
CA ARG A 166 16.35 -1.71 4.02
C ARG A 166 15.02 -2.03 3.34
N ILE A 167 14.96 -2.00 2.02
CA ILE A 167 13.69 -2.28 1.34
C ILE A 167 13.31 -3.76 1.46
N HIS A 168 14.27 -4.69 1.39
CA HIS A 168 14.02 -6.11 1.68
C HIS A 168 13.57 -6.32 3.13
N GLN A 169 14.20 -5.64 4.08
CA GLN A 169 13.82 -5.67 5.48
C GLN A 169 12.39 -5.15 5.67
N THR A 170 12.04 -3.99 5.09
CA THR A 170 10.67 -3.44 5.13
C THR A 170 9.64 -4.43 4.62
N PHE A 171 9.89 -5.07 3.47
CA PHE A 171 8.97 -6.04 2.90
C PHE A 171 8.80 -7.28 3.78
N ARG A 172 9.90 -7.82 4.31
CA ARG A 172 9.87 -9.01 5.18
C ARG A 172 9.18 -8.71 6.52
N ILE A 173 9.42 -7.55 7.13
CA ILE A 173 8.69 -7.10 8.34
C ILE A 173 7.20 -6.97 8.02
N GLN A 174 6.85 -6.37 6.89
CA GLN A 174 5.46 -6.25 6.46
C GLN A 174 4.82 -7.63 6.23
N TYR A 175 5.54 -8.58 5.62
CA TYR A 175 5.08 -9.95 5.42
C TYR A 175 4.83 -10.67 6.75
N ILE A 176 5.74 -10.54 7.73
CA ILE A 176 5.53 -11.08 9.08
C ILE A 176 4.26 -10.48 9.70
N LYS A 177 4.10 -9.16 9.62
CA LYS A 177 2.97 -8.43 10.20
C LYS A 177 1.63 -8.81 9.58
N ASP A 178 1.55 -8.79 8.24
CA ASP A 178 0.29 -8.89 7.49
C ASP A 178 -0.08 -10.34 7.13
N THR A 179 0.91 -11.25 7.01
CA THR A 179 0.69 -12.63 6.54
C THR A 179 0.93 -13.68 7.64
N ILE A 180 2.04 -13.58 8.38
CA ILE A 180 2.43 -14.65 9.32
C ILE A 180 1.75 -14.48 10.68
N LEU A 181 1.80 -13.29 11.28
CA LEU A 181 1.34 -13.06 12.65
C LEU A 181 0.06 -12.19 12.81
N PRO A 182 -0.79 -11.90 11.80
CA PRO A 182 -1.87 -10.92 11.96
C PRO A 182 -2.87 -11.24 13.07
N ARG A 183 -2.98 -12.50 13.51
CA ARG A 183 -3.86 -12.94 14.61
C ARG A 183 -3.17 -13.04 15.97
N SER A 184 -1.84 -12.94 16.00
CA SER A 184 -1.02 -13.11 17.20
C SER A 184 -0.47 -11.79 17.74
N LEU A 185 -0.45 -10.73 16.92
CA LEU A 185 0.04 -9.42 17.31
C LEU A 185 -1.02 -8.69 18.16
N ASP A 186 -0.59 -8.12 19.28
CA ASP A 186 -1.37 -7.12 20.00
C ASP A 186 -1.22 -5.74 19.33
N ASP A 187 -2.08 -4.80 19.71
CA ASP A 187 -2.08 -3.44 19.12
C ASP A 187 -0.72 -2.75 19.31
N GLN A 188 -0.03 -3.02 20.43
CA GLN A 188 1.24 -2.40 20.73
C GLN A 188 2.35 -2.87 19.79
N THR A 189 2.48 -4.18 19.60
CA THR A 189 3.46 -4.80 18.69
C THR A 189 3.12 -4.44 17.25
N PHE A 190 1.84 -4.48 16.86
CA PHE A 190 1.40 -4.09 15.52
C PHE A 190 1.82 -2.65 15.18
N ASN A 191 1.63 -1.72 16.12
CA ASN A 191 2.05 -0.33 15.96
C ASN A 191 3.56 -0.16 15.93
N ALA A 192 4.32 -0.94 16.71
CA ALA A 192 5.78 -0.90 16.66
C ALA A 192 6.34 -1.37 15.31
N LEU A 193 5.79 -2.45 14.73
CA LEU A 193 6.15 -2.92 13.39
C LEU A 193 5.80 -1.87 12.32
N ASN A 194 4.64 -1.21 12.42
CA ASN A 194 4.32 -0.07 11.56
C ASN A 194 5.32 1.08 11.72
N GLY A 195 5.78 1.35 12.95
CA GLY A 195 6.82 2.33 13.24
C GLY A 195 8.15 1.98 12.55
N MET A 196 8.58 0.72 12.60
CA MET A 196 9.80 0.27 11.90
C MET A 196 9.66 0.41 10.38
N ILE A 197 8.53 -0.02 9.82
CA ILE A 197 8.23 0.15 8.39
C ILE A 197 8.29 1.64 8.00
N TYR A 198 7.70 2.50 8.83
CA TYR A 198 7.73 3.95 8.63
C TYR A 198 9.18 4.49 8.64
N TRP A 199 9.98 4.16 9.66
CA TRP A 199 11.37 4.63 9.73
C TRP A 199 12.24 4.13 8.58
N ASN A 200 12.05 2.88 8.15
CA ASN A 200 12.72 2.38 6.96
C ASN A 200 12.29 3.15 5.71
N ASN A 201 11.00 3.40 5.51
CA ASN A 201 10.50 4.19 4.39
C ASN A 201 11.09 5.61 4.39
N ILE A 202 11.23 6.25 5.56
CA ILE A 202 11.88 7.56 5.69
C ILE A 202 13.37 7.48 5.34
N SER A 203 14.08 6.45 5.79
CA SER A 203 15.48 6.23 5.47
C SER A 203 15.71 6.01 3.96
N ILE A 204 14.89 5.17 3.33
CA ILE A 204 14.88 4.93 1.89
C ILE A 204 14.56 6.22 1.14
N THR A 205 13.58 6.99 1.63
CA THR A 205 13.15 8.26 1.04
C THR A 205 14.31 9.25 0.98
N ASN A 206 15.03 9.41 2.10
CA ASN A 206 16.20 10.27 2.18
C ASN A 206 17.31 9.82 1.25
N ALA A 207 17.63 8.51 1.23
CA ALA A 207 18.67 7.98 0.35
C ALA A 207 18.39 8.26 -1.14
N ILE A 208 17.13 8.13 -1.58
CA ILE A 208 16.73 8.47 -2.95
C ILE A 208 16.75 9.99 -3.20
N LYS A 209 16.25 10.78 -2.24
CA LYS A 209 16.19 12.26 -2.32
C LYS A 209 17.59 12.87 -2.43
N ASP A 210 18.54 12.33 -1.67
CA ASP A 210 19.89 12.86 -1.54
C ASP A 210 20.85 12.31 -2.64
N ASP A 211 20.47 11.24 -3.35
CA ASP A 211 21.16 10.80 -4.57
C ASP A 211 20.93 11.82 -5.69
N LYS A 212 22.02 12.45 -6.14
CA LYS A 212 22.02 13.53 -7.15
C LYS A 212 21.45 13.11 -8.51
N ASN A 213 21.50 11.83 -8.85
CA ASN A 213 21.17 11.34 -10.19
C ASN A 213 19.90 10.50 -10.22
N TYR A 214 19.50 9.89 -9.11
CA TYR A 214 18.39 8.92 -9.09
C TYR A 214 17.07 9.53 -9.58
N LEU A 215 16.60 10.61 -8.95
CA LEU A 215 15.35 11.27 -9.34
C LEU A 215 15.43 11.92 -10.73
N LYS A 216 16.61 12.46 -11.08
CA LYS A 216 16.87 13.03 -12.41
C LYS A 216 16.72 11.98 -13.50
N GLN A 217 17.33 10.81 -13.33
CA GLN A 217 17.23 9.69 -14.26
C GLN A 217 15.78 9.24 -14.37
N LEU A 218 15.15 8.92 -13.23
CA LEU A 218 13.76 8.44 -13.15
C LEU A 218 12.79 9.34 -13.93
N LEU A 219 12.82 10.64 -13.64
CA LEU A 219 11.89 11.58 -14.27
C LEU A 219 12.27 11.85 -15.73
N SER A 220 13.56 11.89 -16.09
CA SER A 220 13.96 12.06 -17.49
C SER A 220 13.49 10.91 -18.39
N GLU A 221 13.59 9.65 -17.92
CA GLU A 221 13.10 8.49 -18.66
C GLU A 221 11.57 8.50 -18.78
N LEU A 222 10.83 8.96 -17.77
CA LEU A 222 9.37 9.09 -17.83
C LEU A 222 8.88 10.20 -18.79
N LYS A 223 9.73 11.19 -19.06
CA LYS A 223 9.44 12.27 -20.03
C LYS A 223 9.81 11.90 -21.46
N SER A 224 10.80 11.02 -21.64
CA SER A 224 11.28 10.69 -22.98
C SER A 224 10.22 9.97 -23.81
N THR A 225 10.08 10.38 -25.07
CA THR A 225 9.24 9.69 -26.06
C THR A 225 9.85 8.37 -26.53
N THR A 226 11.15 8.16 -26.31
CA THR A 226 11.85 6.93 -26.72
C THR A 226 11.80 5.81 -25.69
N THR A 227 11.30 6.08 -24.47
CA THR A 227 11.20 5.07 -23.41
C THR A 227 10.15 4.02 -23.76
N PRO A 228 10.53 2.72 -23.87
CA PRO A 228 9.60 1.64 -24.15
C PRO A 228 8.44 1.57 -23.14
N GLN A 229 7.28 1.09 -23.57
CA GLN A 229 6.08 1.07 -22.73
C GLN A 229 6.28 0.27 -21.43
N ASP A 230 6.89 -0.92 -21.50
CA ASP A 230 7.16 -1.73 -20.30
C ASP A 230 8.13 -1.06 -19.33
N ARG A 231 9.17 -0.42 -19.87
CA ARG A 231 10.12 0.37 -19.07
C ARG A 231 9.41 1.53 -18.38
N ARG A 232 8.60 2.29 -19.12
CA ARG A 232 7.78 3.40 -18.61
C ARG A 232 6.82 2.95 -17.52
N ARG A 233 6.16 1.81 -17.70
CA ARG A 233 5.28 1.17 -16.70
C ARG A 233 6.03 0.89 -15.40
N ASN A 234 7.23 0.29 -15.48
CA ASN A 234 8.03 -0.03 -14.29
C ASN A 234 8.56 1.23 -13.60
N LEU A 235 8.95 2.25 -14.36
CA LEU A 235 9.35 3.56 -13.83
C LEU A 235 8.18 4.29 -13.14
N ALA A 236 6.98 4.26 -13.73
CA ALA A 236 5.80 4.88 -13.15
C ALA A 236 5.39 4.19 -11.84
N LYS A 237 5.48 2.85 -11.78
CA LYS A 237 5.28 2.08 -10.54
C LYS A 237 6.34 2.40 -9.48
N LEU A 238 7.61 2.49 -9.88
CA LEU A 238 8.68 2.92 -8.96
C LEU A 238 8.40 4.32 -8.39
N LEU A 239 7.97 5.27 -9.22
CA LEU A 239 7.63 6.62 -8.77
C LEU A 239 6.42 6.61 -7.83
N LEU A 240 5.39 5.82 -8.12
CA LEU A 240 4.24 5.63 -7.25
C LEU A 240 4.64 5.05 -5.89
N GLU A 241 5.40 3.96 -5.87
CA GLU A 241 5.92 3.34 -4.64
C GLU A 241 6.72 4.35 -3.82
N TYR A 242 7.58 5.15 -4.47
CA TYR A 242 8.32 6.21 -3.81
C TYR A 242 7.40 7.26 -3.18
N THR A 243 6.38 7.72 -3.89
CA THR A 243 5.37 8.66 -3.36
C THR A 243 4.62 8.10 -2.16
N LEU A 244 4.25 6.81 -2.20
CA LEU A 244 3.56 6.15 -1.08
C LEU A 244 4.45 6.04 0.17
N MET A 245 5.77 5.87 0.02
CA MET A 245 6.71 5.81 1.15
C MET A 245 6.73 7.09 1.99
N PHE A 246 6.62 8.26 1.35
CA PHE A 246 6.65 9.56 2.06
C PHE A 246 5.28 10.25 2.15
N LYS A 247 4.19 9.61 1.68
CA LYS A 247 2.82 10.19 1.71
C LYS A 247 2.43 10.71 3.10
N HIS A 248 2.80 9.95 4.13
CA HIS A 248 2.54 10.24 5.55
C HIS A 248 3.72 10.91 6.27
N ALA A 249 4.82 11.22 5.57
CA ALA A 249 5.92 11.96 6.16
C ALA A 249 5.44 13.36 6.59
N GLN A 250 5.87 13.79 7.78
CA GLN A 250 5.44 15.05 8.38
C GLN A 250 6.41 16.19 8.05
N GLY A 251 5.87 17.41 8.00
CA GLY A 251 6.63 18.66 8.03
C GLY A 251 7.66 18.82 6.89
N TYR A 252 8.91 19.07 7.28
CA TYR A 252 10.00 19.52 6.41
C TYR A 252 10.38 18.51 5.32
N LEU A 253 10.48 17.22 5.66
CA LEU A 253 10.93 16.20 4.72
C LEU A 253 10.00 16.08 3.50
N LYS A 254 8.68 16.06 3.72
CA LYS A 254 7.70 15.98 2.62
C LYS A 254 7.85 17.17 1.67
N GLY A 255 8.06 18.37 2.21
CA GLY A 255 8.31 19.58 1.42
C GLY A 255 9.60 19.52 0.60
N GLU A 256 10.70 19.02 1.19
CA GLU A 256 11.96 18.84 0.46
C GLU A 256 11.86 17.82 -0.68
N VAL A 257 11.23 16.67 -0.44
CA VAL A 257 11.06 15.63 -1.47
C VAL A 257 10.25 16.19 -2.64
N TRP A 258 9.13 16.86 -2.36
CA TRP A 258 8.36 17.52 -3.42
C TRP A 258 9.16 18.61 -4.13
N SER A 259 9.98 19.38 -3.42
CA SER A 259 10.89 20.34 -4.06
C SER A 259 11.82 19.69 -5.05
N LYS A 260 12.44 18.56 -4.69
CA LYS A 260 13.33 17.81 -5.58
C LYS A 260 12.60 17.23 -6.78
N LEU A 261 11.41 16.67 -6.59
CA LEU A 261 10.58 16.17 -7.69
C LEU A 261 10.20 17.32 -8.65
N ARG A 262 9.89 18.51 -8.15
CA ARG A 262 9.61 19.71 -8.97
C ARG A 262 10.84 20.19 -9.73
N GLU A 263 12.00 20.25 -9.09
CA GLU A 263 13.28 20.60 -9.73
C GLU A 263 13.59 19.72 -10.95
N HIS A 264 13.14 18.46 -10.93
CA HIS A 264 13.33 17.51 -12.03
C HIS A 264 12.13 17.39 -12.99
N GLY A 265 11.07 18.17 -12.78
CA GLY A 265 9.94 18.31 -13.71
C GLY A 265 8.83 17.29 -13.51
N ILE A 266 8.43 16.99 -12.26
CA ILE A 266 7.31 16.09 -11.97
C ILE A 266 5.99 16.49 -12.64
N PHE A 267 5.69 17.78 -12.77
CA PHE A 267 4.45 18.24 -13.44
C PHE A 267 4.44 17.88 -14.92
N GLU A 268 5.61 17.97 -15.59
CA GLU A 268 5.76 17.55 -16.98
C GLU A 268 5.61 16.03 -17.12
N VAL A 269 6.12 15.26 -16.16
CA VAL A 269 5.91 13.80 -16.11
C VAL A 269 4.43 13.45 -16.04
N VAL A 270 3.67 14.09 -15.15
CA VAL A 270 2.22 13.87 -15.04
C VAL A 270 1.51 14.26 -16.33
N GLN A 271 1.81 15.45 -16.88
CA GLN A 271 1.23 15.92 -18.15
C GLN A 271 1.41 14.92 -19.30
N ILE A 272 2.60 14.34 -19.43
CA ILE A 272 2.93 13.41 -20.53
C ILE A 272 2.22 12.06 -20.34
N ASN A 273 2.02 11.62 -19.09
CA ASN A 273 1.67 10.23 -18.79
C ASN A 273 0.23 10.03 -18.29
N ILE A 274 -0.51 11.10 -17.97
CA ILE A 274 -1.90 11.01 -17.46
C ILE A 274 -2.87 10.35 -18.46
N CYS A 275 -2.64 10.51 -19.76
CA CYS A 275 -3.40 9.86 -20.83
C CYS A 275 -2.66 8.66 -21.45
N ASN A 276 -1.75 8.01 -20.72
CA ASN A 276 -0.99 6.89 -21.27
C ASN A 276 -1.92 5.72 -21.62
N GLN A 277 -1.60 4.95 -22.66
CA GLN A 277 -2.37 3.75 -23.02
C GLN A 277 -2.38 2.72 -21.90
N ASP A 278 -1.34 2.71 -21.07
CA ASP A 278 -1.18 1.80 -19.94
C ASP A 278 -1.91 2.27 -18.67
N SER A 279 -2.89 1.50 -18.19
CA SER A 279 -3.65 1.84 -16.99
C SER A 279 -2.77 1.91 -15.73
N SER A 280 -1.69 1.13 -15.65
CA SER A 280 -0.74 1.23 -14.52
C SER A 280 -0.02 2.58 -14.48
N VAL A 281 0.27 3.16 -15.65
CA VAL A 281 0.93 4.47 -15.75
C VAL A 281 -0.06 5.58 -15.41
N ARG A 282 -1.31 5.47 -15.89
CA ARG A 282 -2.38 6.42 -15.53
C ARG A 282 -2.69 6.40 -14.04
N HIS A 283 -2.77 5.21 -13.44
CA HIS A 283 -2.99 5.04 -12.00
C HIS A 283 -1.87 5.70 -11.17
N ALA A 284 -0.60 5.52 -11.55
CA ALA A 284 0.50 6.21 -10.90
C ALA A 284 0.36 7.75 -10.98
N CYS A 285 -0.08 8.27 -12.13
CA CYS A 285 -0.32 9.71 -12.30
C CYS A 285 -1.51 10.21 -11.45
N SER A 286 -2.61 9.45 -11.37
CA SER A 286 -3.77 9.84 -10.55
C SER A 286 -3.44 9.85 -9.06
N GLU A 287 -2.67 8.87 -8.57
CA GLU A 287 -2.20 8.85 -7.17
C GLU A 287 -1.21 9.97 -6.87
N LEU A 288 -0.31 10.29 -7.80
CA LEU A 288 0.60 11.43 -7.67
C LEU A 288 -0.19 12.74 -7.53
N LEU A 289 -1.21 12.95 -8.37
CA LEU A 289 -2.09 14.12 -8.29
C LEU A 289 -2.82 14.18 -6.94
N SER A 290 -3.44 13.07 -6.53
CA SER A 290 -4.11 12.97 -5.24
C SER A 290 -3.17 13.30 -4.07
N SER A 291 -1.90 12.91 -4.16
CA SER A 291 -0.92 13.18 -3.10
C SER A 291 -0.38 14.62 -3.08
N MET A 292 -0.41 15.35 -4.21
CA MET A 292 0.13 16.72 -4.30
C MET A 292 -0.93 17.81 -4.07
N MET A 293 -2.18 17.56 -4.46
CA MET A 293 -3.24 18.59 -4.44
C MET A 293 -3.60 19.15 -3.05
N PRO A 294 -3.68 18.37 -1.96
CA PRO A 294 -4.09 18.89 -0.65
C PRO A 294 -3.08 19.85 0.01
N GLY A 295 -1.85 19.94 -0.50
CA GLY A 295 -0.74 20.68 0.09
C GLY A 295 -0.33 21.94 -0.69
N PRO A 296 0.80 22.57 -0.31
CA PRO A 296 1.33 23.73 -1.04
C PRO A 296 1.64 23.43 -2.51
N ASP A 297 1.90 22.17 -2.83
CA ASP A 297 2.10 21.69 -4.20
C ASP A 297 0.87 21.88 -5.10
N GLY A 298 -0.34 21.83 -4.54
CA GLY A 298 -1.56 22.11 -5.30
C GLY A 298 -1.58 23.53 -5.87
N ASP A 299 -1.16 24.53 -5.10
CA ASP A 299 -1.03 25.91 -5.59
C ASP A 299 0.05 26.04 -6.68
N LEU A 300 1.14 25.28 -6.57
CA LEU A 300 2.18 25.24 -7.60
C LEU A 300 1.70 24.57 -8.89
N VAL A 301 0.83 23.57 -8.82
CA VAL A 301 0.16 23.01 -10.00
C VAL A 301 -0.72 24.06 -10.67
N ARG A 302 -1.51 24.83 -9.89
CA ARG A 302 -2.31 25.94 -10.44
C ARG A 302 -1.42 26.97 -11.15
N HIS A 303 -0.33 27.38 -10.50
CA HIS A 303 0.65 28.29 -11.09
C HIS A 303 1.23 27.74 -12.39
N TYR A 304 1.62 26.46 -12.41
CA TYR A 304 2.15 25.79 -13.60
C TYR A 304 1.18 25.83 -14.78
N ILE A 305 -0.10 25.53 -14.54
CA ILE A 305 -1.16 25.58 -15.55
C ILE A 305 -1.35 27.00 -16.09
N ILE A 306 -1.44 28.00 -15.20
CA ILE A 306 -1.61 29.41 -15.59
C ILE A 306 -0.43 29.87 -16.44
N MET A 307 0.80 29.55 -16.04
CA MET A 307 1.99 29.95 -16.79
C MET A 307 2.00 29.37 -18.20
N GLN A 308 1.64 28.10 -18.38
CA GLN A 308 1.48 27.50 -19.72
C GLN A 308 0.48 28.29 -20.57
N TYR A 309 -0.68 28.60 -19.99
CA TYR A 309 -1.73 29.34 -20.67
C TYR A 309 -1.33 30.77 -21.02
N MET A 310 -0.63 31.47 -20.12
CA MET A 310 -0.16 32.84 -20.38
C MET A 310 0.83 32.90 -21.55
N HIS A 311 1.69 31.90 -21.69
CA HIS A 311 2.68 31.84 -22.76
C HIS A 311 2.13 31.35 -24.10
N THR A 312 1.22 30.36 -24.09
CA THR A 312 0.82 29.65 -25.32
C THR A 312 -0.66 29.78 -25.66
N LYS A 313 -1.47 30.43 -24.81
CA LYS A 313 -2.95 30.46 -24.87
C LYS A 313 -3.59 29.07 -24.84
N THR A 314 -2.84 28.08 -24.35
CA THR A 314 -3.29 26.71 -24.12
C THR A 314 -2.59 26.15 -22.88
N SER A 315 -3.17 25.15 -22.24
CA SER A 315 -2.49 24.40 -21.18
C SER A 315 -2.53 22.91 -21.50
N PRO A 316 -1.46 22.34 -22.05
CA PRO A 316 -1.36 20.90 -22.28
C PRO A 316 -1.58 20.08 -21.01
N PHE A 317 -1.15 20.58 -19.84
CA PHE A 317 -1.40 19.94 -18.56
C PHE A 317 -2.91 19.79 -18.30
N LEU A 318 -3.64 20.91 -18.33
CA LEU A 318 -5.08 20.90 -18.03
C LEU A 318 -5.89 20.17 -19.11
N ILE A 319 -5.52 20.31 -20.38
CA ILE A 319 -6.14 19.55 -21.50
C ILE A 319 -5.99 18.05 -21.27
N ASN A 320 -4.77 17.58 -20.97
CA ASN A 320 -4.54 16.16 -20.73
C ASN A 320 -5.20 15.69 -19.43
N PHE A 321 -5.29 16.54 -18.40
CA PHE A 321 -6.00 16.21 -17.18
C PHE A 321 -7.51 16.04 -17.43
N ILE A 322 -8.15 16.96 -18.16
CA ILE A 322 -9.55 16.84 -18.56
C ILE A 322 -9.76 15.59 -19.41
N LYS A 323 -8.92 15.34 -20.42
CA LYS A 323 -8.99 14.10 -21.22
C LYS A 323 -8.84 12.84 -20.37
N GLY A 324 -7.92 12.87 -19.41
CA GLY A 324 -7.73 11.80 -18.44
C GLY A 324 -8.96 11.54 -17.57
N ILE A 325 -9.86 12.51 -17.40
CA ILE A 325 -11.15 12.31 -16.74
C ILE A 325 -12.19 11.81 -17.75
N THR A 326 -12.30 12.45 -18.91
CA THR A 326 -13.40 12.22 -19.86
C THR A 326 -13.28 10.93 -20.66
N ASP A 327 -12.04 10.48 -20.90
CA ASP A 327 -11.75 9.32 -21.75
C ASP A 327 -11.28 8.10 -20.91
N GLU A 328 -11.31 8.19 -19.56
CA GLU A 328 -10.89 7.08 -18.70
C GLU A 328 -11.92 5.95 -18.66
N THR A 329 -11.39 4.73 -18.74
CA THR A 329 -12.16 3.48 -18.74
C THR A 329 -12.19 2.83 -17.36
N GLU A 330 -11.16 3.08 -16.53
CA GLU A 330 -11.03 2.53 -15.19
C GLU A 330 -11.62 3.49 -14.15
N LEU A 331 -12.79 3.13 -13.61
CA LEU A 331 -13.56 4.00 -12.71
C LEU A 331 -12.77 4.48 -11.48
N GLY A 332 -11.92 3.63 -10.89
CA GLY A 332 -11.11 4.01 -9.74
C GLY A 332 -10.03 5.07 -10.06
N ILE A 333 -9.49 5.04 -11.29
CA ILE A 333 -8.56 6.10 -11.74
C ILE A 333 -9.34 7.38 -11.97
N GLN A 334 -10.50 7.29 -12.60
CA GLN A 334 -11.37 8.43 -12.87
C GLN A 334 -11.83 9.12 -11.57
N ASP A 335 -12.19 8.35 -10.54
CA ASP A 335 -12.55 8.88 -9.22
C ASP A 335 -11.42 9.73 -8.61
N ASN A 336 -10.19 9.23 -8.65
CA ASN A 336 -9.02 9.96 -8.14
C ASN A 336 -8.70 11.22 -8.96
N LEU A 337 -8.90 11.17 -10.28
CA LEU A 337 -8.71 12.33 -11.15
C LEU A 337 -9.80 13.39 -10.93
N CYS A 338 -11.06 12.98 -10.79
CA CYS A 338 -12.17 13.86 -10.44
C CYS A 338 -11.92 14.54 -9.09
N GLU A 339 -11.51 13.81 -8.06
CA GLU A 339 -11.19 14.40 -6.75
C GLU A 339 -10.01 15.37 -6.83
N SER A 340 -8.96 15.02 -7.58
CA SER A 340 -7.83 15.92 -7.82
C SER A 340 -8.25 17.19 -8.57
N MET A 341 -9.22 17.10 -9.49
CA MET A 341 -9.78 18.24 -10.21
C MET A 341 -10.64 19.12 -9.29
N ARG A 342 -11.43 18.52 -8.38
CA ARG A 342 -12.16 19.25 -7.34
C ARG A 342 -11.20 20.07 -6.50
N LEU A 343 -10.17 19.43 -5.95
CA LEU A 343 -9.14 20.12 -5.17
C LEU A 343 -8.44 21.20 -5.99
N LEU A 344 -8.20 21.01 -7.29
CA LEU A 344 -7.58 22.01 -8.15
C LEU A 344 -8.43 23.28 -8.26
N ILE A 345 -9.76 23.17 -8.31
CA ILE A 345 -10.68 24.29 -8.53
C ILE A 345 -11.45 24.73 -7.28
N ASP A 346 -11.23 24.09 -6.13
CA ASP A 346 -11.96 24.37 -4.88
C ASP A 346 -11.71 25.79 -4.34
N SER A 347 -12.79 26.58 -4.24
CA SER A 347 -12.78 27.94 -3.67
C SER A 347 -12.53 28.02 -2.17
N GLU A 348 -12.67 26.92 -1.44
CA GLU A 348 -12.43 26.88 0.00
C GLU A 348 -10.94 26.77 0.36
N LEU A 349 -10.10 26.36 -0.61
CA LEU A 349 -8.67 26.19 -0.38
C LEU A 349 -7.91 27.52 -0.51
N PRO A 350 -7.05 27.89 0.46
CA PRO A 350 -6.19 29.06 0.35
C PRO A 350 -5.24 28.94 -0.84
N SER A 351 -5.40 29.80 -1.85
CA SER A 351 -4.57 29.81 -3.05
C SER A 351 -4.46 31.21 -3.64
N ALA A 352 -3.24 31.63 -3.96
CA ALA A 352 -2.98 32.90 -4.63
C ALA A 352 -3.37 32.86 -6.12
N HIS A 353 -3.33 31.67 -6.71
CA HIS A 353 -3.48 31.45 -8.15
C HIS A 353 -4.89 31.03 -8.56
N LEU A 354 -5.75 30.64 -7.61
CA LEU A 354 -7.06 30.06 -7.91
C LEU A 354 -7.96 30.99 -8.73
N LYS A 355 -8.01 32.29 -8.42
CA LYS A 355 -8.89 33.22 -9.13
C LYS A 355 -8.58 33.28 -10.63
N ASP A 356 -7.30 33.39 -10.97
CA ASP A 356 -6.84 33.47 -12.36
C ASP A 356 -7.01 32.13 -13.08
N LEU A 357 -6.78 31.01 -12.36
CA LEU A 357 -7.08 29.68 -12.85
C LEU A 357 -8.57 29.56 -13.21
N LEU A 358 -9.48 29.95 -12.32
CA LEU A 358 -10.91 29.82 -12.54
C LEU A 358 -11.38 30.65 -13.73
N VAL A 359 -10.91 31.89 -13.90
CA VAL A 359 -11.25 32.70 -15.09
C VAL A 359 -10.87 31.93 -16.36
N MET A 360 -9.62 31.49 -16.46
CA MET A 360 -9.14 30.74 -17.62
C MET A 360 -9.85 29.39 -17.81
N PHE A 361 -10.13 28.66 -16.73
CA PHE A 361 -10.83 27.38 -16.76
C PHE A 361 -12.23 27.51 -17.37
N TYR A 362 -13.03 28.46 -16.88
CA TYR A 362 -14.38 28.69 -17.39
C TYR A 362 -14.39 29.24 -18.82
N ASP A 363 -13.47 30.15 -19.16
CA ASP A 363 -13.45 30.80 -20.46
C ASP A 363 -13.00 29.85 -21.59
N THR A 364 -12.21 28.81 -21.28
CA THR A 364 -11.52 28.00 -22.33
C THR A 364 -11.69 26.49 -22.18
N PHE A 365 -11.78 25.95 -20.95
CA PHE A 365 -11.64 24.51 -20.72
C PHE A 365 -12.91 23.82 -20.21
N MET A 366 -13.86 24.58 -19.67
CA MET A 366 -15.10 24.02 -19.14
C MET A 366 -15.93 23.27 -20.21
N SER A 367 -15.92 23.76 -21.45
CA SER A 367 -16.59 23.11 -22.59
C SER A 367 -16.04 21.71 -22.87
N ASP A 368 -14.72 21.53 -22.79
CA ASP A 368 -14.09 20.21 -22.98
C ASP A 368 -14.47 19.22 -21.87
N LEU A 369 -14.65 19.70 -20.64
CA LEU A 369 -15.06 18.87 -19.51
C LEU A 369 -16.49 18.36 -19.64
N VAL A 370 -17.41 19.20 -20.13
CA VAL A 370 -18.84 18.85 -20.24
C VAL A 370 -19.20 18.12 -21.52
N LYS A 371 -18.37 18.24 -22.57
CA LYS A 371 -18.57 17.59 -23.88
C LYS A 371 -18.96 16.11 -23.86
N PRO A 372 -18.49 15.26 -22.91
CA PRO A 372 -18.94 13.87 -22.84
C PRO A 372 -20.43 13.72 -22.52
N LEU A 373 -21.04 14.66 -21.80
CA LEU A 373 -22.46 14.60 -21.40
C LEU A 373 -23.41 14.66 -22.60
N SER A 374 -22.98 15.29 -23.70
CA SER A 374 -23.72 15.33 -24.97
C SER A 374 -23.57 14.06 -25.82
N ARG A 375 -22.69 13.10 -25.44
CA ARG A 375 -22.42 11.91 -26.25
C ARG A 375 -23.55 10.88 -26.11
N PRO A 376 -23.92 10.16 -27.19
CA PRO A 376 -24.90 9.10 -27.11
C PRO A 376 -24.40 7.97 -26.19
N ILE A 377 -25.28 7.52 -25.29
CA ILE A 377 -24.98 6.48 -24.31
C ILE A 377 -24.99 5.12 -25.00
N THR A 378 -23.84 4.43 -24.99
CA THR A 378 -23.67 3.14 -25.69
C THR A 378 -23.76 1.94 -24.75
N ASP A 379 -23.32 2.08 -23.50
CA ASP A 379 -23.17 0.96 -22.55
C ASP A 379 -23.18 1.42 -21.07
N PRO A 380 -23.41 0.51 -20.10
CA PRO A 380 -23.47 0.88 -18.67
C PRO A 380 -22.18 1.47 -18.10
N SER A 381 -21.00 1.12 -18.62
CA SER A 381 -19.72 1.67 -18.16
C SER A 381 -19.59 3.13 -18.58
N SER A 382 -20.05 3.46 -19.79
CA SER A 382 -20.13 4.85 -20.25
C SER A 382 -21.03 5.70 -19.34
N VAL A 383 -22.15 5.16 -18.87
CA VAL A 383 -23.04 5.87 -17.92
C VAL A 383 -22.32 6.17 -16.60
N GLN A 384 -21.61 5.19 -16.03
CA GLN A 384 -20.89 5.39 -14.77
C GLN A 384 -19.75 6.41 -14.86
N SER A 385 -19.11 6.49 -16.03
CA SER A 385 -18.12 7.53 -16.32
C SER A 385 -18.78 8.92 -16.42
N LEU A 386 -19.91 9.01 -17.12
CA LEU A 386 -20.66 10.26 -17.25
C LEU A 386 -21.22 10.77 -15.92
N ILE A 387 -21.66 9.88 -15.02
CA ILE A 387 -22.12 10.24 -13.67
C ILE A 387 -21.00 10.96 -12.91
N ARG A 388 -19.75 10.49 -12.97
CA ARG A 388 -18.61 11.15 -12.29
C ARG A 388 -18.32 12.54 -12.84
N VAL A 389 -18.42 12.70 -14.16
CA VAL A 389 -18.31 14.01 -14.82
C VAL A 389 -19.45 14.91 -14.35
N LEU A 390 -20.68 14.40 -14.31
CA LEU A 390 -21.86 15.15 -13.84
C LEU A 390 -21.74 15.56 -12.37
N ASP A 391 -21.20 14.71 -11.50
CA ASP A 391 -20.96 15.02 -10.09
C ASP A 391 -19.91 16.14 -9.94
N LEU A 392 -18.85 16.12 -10.76
CA LEU A 392 -17.84 17.18 -10.81
C LEU A 392 -18.45 18.51 -11.31
N VAL A 393 -19.30 18.46 -12.34
CA VAL A 393 -20.03 19.65 -12.82
C VAL A 393 -21.01 20.16 -11.74
N SER A 394 -21.69 19.26 -11.03
CA SER A 394 -22.58 19.61 -9.93
C SER A 394 -21.82 20.31 -8.79
N PHE A 395 -20.62 19.84 -8.46
CA PHE A 395 -19.72 20.51 -7.53
C PHE A 395 -19.33 21.93 -8.01
N LEU A 396 -19.05 22.10 -9.30
CA LEU A 396 -18.78 23.42 -9.87
C LEU A 396 -19.99 24.36 -9.76
N ALA A 397 -21.19 23.83 -9.95
CA ALA A 397 -22.44 24.58 -9.82
C ALA A 397 -22.64 25.13 -8.41
N THR A 398 -22.33 24.32 -7.40
CA THR A 398 -22.49 24.68 -5.99
C THR A 398 -21.43 25.66 -5.53
N GLN A 399 -20.15 25.40 -5.85
CA GLN A 399 -19.02 26.22 -5.41
C GLN A 399 -18.90 27.54 -6.18
N HIS A 400 -19.15 27.55 -7.49
CA HIS A 400 -18.95 28.72 -8.36
C HIS A 400 -20.25 29.23 -9.00
N SER A 401 -21.32 29.30 -8.21
CA SER A 401 -22.69 29.59 -8.68
C SER A 401 -22.81 30.83 -9.59
N TYR A 402 -22.00 31.87 -9.41
CA TYR A 402 -22.01 33.06 -10.28
C TYR A 402 -21.40 32.81 -11.66
N LYS A 403 -20.33 32.00 -11.76
CA LYS A 403 -19.64 31.70 -13.02
C LYS A 403 -20.36 30.61 -13.83
N CYS A 404 -20.97 29.63 -13.15
CA CYS A 404 -21.65 28.51 -13.80
C CYS A 404 -23.00 28.88 -14.43
N LYS A 405 -23.74 29.85 -13.87
CA LYS A 405 -25.10 30.18 -14.31
C LYS A 405 -25.18 30.55 -15.80
N ASN A 406 -24.29 31.41 -16.29
CA ASN A 406 -24.32 31.82 -17.69
C ASN A 406 -23.90 30.68 -18.62
N PHE A 407 -22.84 29.95 -18.25
CA PHE A 407 -22.33 28.83 -19.03
C PHE A 407 -23.36 27.70 -19.18
N TYR A 408 -24.08 27.34 -18.11
CA TYR A 408 -25.08 26.25 -18.16
C TYR A 408 -26.31 26.59 -19.00
N ILE A 409 -26.67 27.87 -19.07
CA ILE A 409 -27.76 28.34 -19.93
C ILE A 409 -27.32 28.28 -21.40
N GLU A 410 -26.10 28.70 -21.71
CA GLU A 410 -25.55 28.71 -23.07
C GLU A 410 -25.36 27.28 -23.63
N GLU A 411 -24.85 26.36 -22.83
CA GLU A 411 -24.51 24.98 -23.24
C GLU A 411 -25.66 23.96 -23.05
N ARG A 412 -26.87 24.40 -22.63
CA ARG A 412 -28.06 23.54 -22.43
C ARG A 412 -27.83 22.29 -21.54
N LEU A 413 -26.90 22.37 -20.59
CA LEU A 413 -26.50 21.21 -19.76
C LEU A 413 -27.61 20.63 -18.89
N VAL A 414 -28.67 21.40 -18.63
CA VAL A 414 -29.86 20.94 -17.91
C VAL A 414 -30.61 19.85 -18.70
N ASP A 415 -30.70 19.99 -20.02
CA ASP A 415 -31.38 19.03 -20.89
C ASP A 415 -30.55 17.73 -21.01
N GLU A 416 -29.23 17.86 -21.09
CA GLU A 416 -28.30 16.74 -21.16
C GLU A 416 -28.28 15.93 -19.86
N GLY A 417 -28.17 16.60 -18.71
CA GLY A 417 -28.22 15.95 -17.40
C GLY A 417 -29.53 15.19 -17.18
N ARG A 418 -30.67 15.76 -17.61
CA ARG A 418 -31.97 15.11 -17.52
C ARG A 418 -32.03 13.81 -18.33
N SER A 419 -31.45 13.79 -19.53
CA SER A 419 -31.42 12.59 -20.39
C SER A 419 -30.65 11.42 -19.77
N LEU A 420 -29.65 11.70 -18.92
CA LEU A 420 -28.89 10.66 -18.19
C LEU A 420 -29.73 9.97 -17.11
N PHE A 421 -30.67 10.69 -16.50
CA PHE A 421 -31.56 10.15 -15.45
C PHE A 421 -32.85 9.53 -16.00
N GLU A 422 -33.21 9.78 -17.26
CA GLU A 422 -34.41 9.25 -17.93
C GLU A 422 -34.21 7.86 -18.57
N LEU A 423 -33.05 7.20 -18.35
CA LEU A 423 -32.82 5.85 -18.83
C LEU A 423 -33.82 4.85 -18.20
N PRO A 424 -34.43 3.93 -19.00
CA PRO A 424 -35.35 2.94 -18.47
C PRO A 424 -34.62 1.98 -17.50
N THR A 425 -35.18 1.84 -16.30
CA THR A 425 -34.82 0.82 -15.31
C THR A 425 -34.93 -0.62 -15.83
N ASP A 426 -35.61 -0.81 -16.97
CA ASP A 426 -35.91 -2.10 -17.59
C ASP A 426 -34.66 -2.95 -17.92
N ARG A 427 -33.48 -2.34 -18.11
CA ARG A 427 -32.21 -3.09 -18.29
C ARG A 427 -31.61 -3.60 -16.97
N PHE A 428 -31.99 -3.03 -15.84
CA PHE A 428 -31.66 -3.55 -14.51
C PHE A 428 -32.67 -4.61 -14.06
N ASP A 429 -33.94 -4.47 -14.46
CA ASP A 429 -34.98 -5.46 -14.19
C ASP A 429 -34.76 -6.76 -14.97
N ALA A 430 -34.32 -6.71 -16.23
CA ALA A 430 -34.00 -7.91 -17.00
C ALA A 430 -32.85 -8.76 -16.37
N ARG A 431 -31.93 -8.13 -15.63
CA ARG A 431 -30.86 -8.85 -14.91
C ARG A 431 -31.35 -9.39 -13.57
N ARG A 432 -32.35 -8.75 -12.95
CA ARG A 432 -33.03 -9.21 -11.74
C ARG A 432 -33.92 -10.42 -12.04
N ASP A 433 -34.69 -10.36 -13.12
CA ASP A 433 -35.53 -11.45 -13.61
C ASP A 433 -34.70 -12.66 -14.07
N SER A 434 -33.54 -12.42 -14.70
CA SER A 434 -32.59 -13.49 -15.06
C SER A 434 -31.97 -14.17 -13.83
N ILE A 435 -31.69 -13.43 -12.76
CA ILE A 435 -31.14 -13.98 -11.52
C ILE A 435 -32.21 -14.72 -10.72
N ASP A 436 -33.44 -14.21 -10.70
CA ASP A 436 -34.60 -14.86 -10.07
C ASP A 436 -35.03 -16.13 -10.83
N GLU A 437 -34.96 -16.16 -12.17
CA GLU A 437 -35.14 -17.38 -12.96
C GLU A 437 -34.05 -18.44 -12.71
N GLU A 438 -32.80 -18.01 -12.55
CA GLU A 438 -31.66 -18.91 -12.33
C GLU A 438 -31.66 -19.48 -10.89
N LEU A 439 -32.10 -18.68 -9.90
CA LEU A 439 -32.38 -19.11 -8.53
C LEU A 439 -33.56 -20.09 -8.44
N HIS A 440 -34.63 -19.87 -9.21
CA HIS A 440 -35.75 -20.82 -9.27
C HIS A 440 -35.40 -22.14 -9.98
N ARG A 441 -34.53 -22.12 -11.01
CA ARG A 441 -34.04 -23.35 -11.66
C ARG A 441 -33.11 -24.17 -10.75
N THR A 442 -32.30 -23.52 -9.92
CA THR A 442 -31.40 -24.22 -8.97
C THR A 442 -32.13 -24.76 -7.74
N GLN A 443 -33.22 -24.12 -7.29
CA GLN A 443 -34.06 -24.64 -6.20
C GLN A 443 -34.97 -25.81 -6.62
N GLY A 444 -35.28 -25.95 -7.92
CA GLY A 444 -36.08 -27.07 -8.45
C GLY A 444 -35.34 -28.40 -8.58
N HIS A 445 -34.02 -28.44 -8.36
CA HIS A 445 -33.18 -29.65 -8.47
C HIS A 445 -32.71 -30.22 -7.12
N ILE A 446 -33.24 -29.72 -5.99
CA ILE A 446 -32.98 -30.25 -4.64
C ILE A 446 -34.30 -30.68 -3.96
N LEU A 447 -35.10 -31.48 -4.67
CA LEU A 447 -36.14 -32.32 -4.08
C LEU A 447 -36.03 -33.74 -4.65
#